data_AF-A0A0F8WMR1-F1
#
_entry.id   AF-A0A0F8WMR1-F1
#
_cell.length_a   1.000
_cell.length_b   1.000
_cell.length_c   1.000
_cell.angle_alpha   90.00
_cell.angle_beta   90.00
_cell.angle_gamma   90.00
#
_symmetry.space_group_name_H-M   'P 1'
#
loop_
_entity.id
_entity.type
_entity.pdbx_description
1 polymer ?
#
loop_
_entity_poly.entity_id
_entity_poly.type
_entity_poly.pdbx_seq_one_letter_code
_entity_poly.pdbx_strand_id
1 'polypeptide(L)'
;VIQDGDEVVYIDQVKSEKSMLKIFTRLGARVPLYNTGVGKMLLSQWGESDIDSYLDRTDRKPFTSNTLVKRDEIIKELKQNSRRGFSVDNEEMENGVRCVAALIFDHKGKVTAAVSISGAAMRITPNRIEYFGEKVKQCALAISRELGFVPME
;
A
#
# COMPACT_ATOMS: atom_id res chain seq x y z
N VAL A 1 2.91 -0.29 -8.70
CA VAL A 1 3.33 1.01 -8.11
C VAL A 1 4.77 0.89 -7.66
N ILE A 2 5.60 1.90 -7.88
CA ILE A 2 7.00 1.91 -7.42
C ILE A 2 7.23 3.00 -6.39
N GLN A 3 8.24 2.83 -5.54
CA GLN A 3 8.73 3.88 -4.66
C GLN A 3 9.72 4.76 -5.42
N ASP A 4 9.65 6.06 -5.22
CA ASP A 4 10.67 7.02 -5.66
C ASP A 4 10.88 8.08 -4.58
N GLY A 5 12.00 7.97 -3.86
CA GLY A 5 12.26 8.76 -2.66
C GLY A 5 11.18 8.54 -1.58
N ASP A 6 10.54 9.62 -1.18
CA ASP A 6 9.51 9.68 -0.12
C ASP A 6 8.07 9.57 -0.64
N GLU A 7 7.92 9.18 -1.90
CA GLU A 7 6.65 9.09 -2.60
C GLU A 7 6.47 7.74 -3.29
N VAL A 8 5.22 7.41 -3.58
CA VAL A 8 4.89 6.34 -4.53
C VAL A 8 4.52 6.92 -5.88
N VAL A 9 4.88 6.20 -6.94
CA VAL A 9 4.55 6.55 -8.33
C VAL A 9 3.68 5.46 -8.94
N TYR A 10 2.50 5.85 -9.43
CA TYR A 10 1.60 4.95 -10.14
C TYR A 10 2.09 4.71 -11.57
N ILE A 11 2.61 3.52 -11.84
CA ILE A 11 3.16 3.17 -13.15
C ILE A 11 2.21 2.35 -14.02
N ASP A 12 1.20 1.71 -13.42
CA ASP A 12 0.20 0.92 -14.12
C ASP A 12 -1.11 0.86 -13.33
N GLN A 13 -2.23 0.62 -14.02
CA GLN A 13 -3.56 0.45 -13.45
C GLN A 13 -4.45 -0.38 -14.37
N VAL A 14 -5.07 -1.42 -13.80
CA VAL A 14 -6.20 -2.13 -14.42
C VAL A 14 -7.51 -1.60 -13.84
N LYS A 15 -8.42 -1.14 -14.70
CA LYS A 15 -9.72 -0.60 -14.30
C LYS A 15 -10.79 -1.67 -14.38
N SER A 16 -11.72 -1.66 -13.42
CA SER A 16 -12.93 -2.48 -13.52
C SER A 16 -13.89 -1.89 -14.56
N GLU A 17 -14.31 -2.72 -15.50
CA GLU A 17 -15.36 -2.40 -16.48
C GLU A 17 -16.76 -2.70 -15.95
N LYS A 18 -16.86 -3.47 -14.87
CA LYS A 18 -18.12 -4.01 -14.33
C LYS A 18 -18.86 -3.06 -13.39
N SER A 19 -18.33 -1.86 -13.13
CA SER A 19 -18.96 -0.89 -12.21
C SER A 19 -18.90 0.52 -12.77
N MET A 20 -19.99 1.27 -12.58
CA MET A 20 -20.02 2.71 -12.86
C MET A 20 -19.20 3.51 -11.85
N LEU A 21 -19.11 3.06 -10.60
CA LEU A 21 -18.28 3.70 -9.58
C LEU A 21 -16.83 3.23 -9.73
N LYS A 22 -16.01 4.09 -10.34
CA LYS A 22 -14.60 3.84 -10.65
C LYS A 22 -13.71 4.67 -9.74
N ILE A 23 -12.68 4.03 -9.19
CA ILE A 23 -11.55 4.76 -8.60
C ILE A 23 -10.57 5.02 -9.73
N PHE A 24 -10.27 6.29 -9.96
CA PHE A 24 -9.32 6.69 -10.98
C PHE A 24 -7.99 7.05 -10.34
N THR A 25 -6.93 6.50 -10.91
CA THR A 25 -5.57 6.91 -10.56
C THR A 25 -4.88 7.32 -11.85
N ARG A 26 -4.24 8.49 -11.83
CA ARG A 26 -3.49 8.98 -12.99
C ARG A 26 -2.11 8.31 -12.99
N LEU A 27 -1.74 7.66 -14.09
CA LEU A 27 -0.38 7.16 -14.26
C LEU A 27 0.62 8.33 -14.22
N GLY A 28 1.75 8.11 -13.54
CA GLY A 28 2.74 9.14 -13.22
C GLY A 28 2.37 10.01 -12.01
N ALA A 29 1.16 9.88 -11.44
CA ALA A 29 0.84 10.60 -10.21
C ALA A 29 1.70 10.13 -9.05
N ARG A 30 2.05 11.08 -8.19
CA ARG A 30 2.90 10.91 -7.02
C ARG A 30 2.08 11.21 -5.77
N VAL A 31 2.18 10.34 -4.78
CA VAL A 31 1.47 10.52 -3.50
C VAL A 31 2.35 10.10 -2.32
N PRO A 32 2.10 10.61 -1.11
CA PRO A 32 2.91 10.30 0.06
C PRO A 32 2.89 8.81 0.43
N LEU A 33 3.96 8.34 1.07
CA LEU A 33 4.03 6.96 1.56
C LEU A 33 3.09 6.73 2.77
N TYR A 34 3.00 7.67 3.71
CA TYR A 34 2.41 7.43 5.03
C TYR A 34 0.90 7.14 5.07
N ASN A 35 0.12 7.57 4.07
CA ASN A 35 -1.35 7.50 4.10
C ASN A 35 -1.97 6.74 2.92
N THR A 36 -1.16 6.06 2.12
CA THR A 36 -1.66 5.23 1.00
C THR A 36 -1.40 3.76 1.28
N GLY A 37 -2.28 2.87 0.81
CA GLY A 37 -2.11 1.43 1.04
C GLY A 37 -0.74 0.95 0.55
N VAL A 38 -0.40 1.23 -0.70
CA VAL A 38 0.91 0.91 -1.29
C VAL A 38 2.07 1.54 -0.52
N GLY A 39 1.97 2.81 -0.13
CA GLY A 39 3.03 3.51 0.57
C GLY A 39 3.29 2.97 1.97
N LYS A 40 2.22 2.71 2.74
CA LYS A 40 2.33 2.07 4.05
C LYS A 40 2.88 0.66 3.96
N MET A 41 2.59 -0.06 2.88
CA MET A 41 3.19 -1.37 2.68
C MET A 41 4.69 -1.27 2.41
N LEU A 42 5.12 -0.34 1.56
CA LEU A 42 6.54 -0.08 1.29
C LEU A 42 7.31 0.34 2.55
N LEU A 43 6.76 1.27 3.32
CA LEU A 43 7.33 1.71 4.61
C LEU A 43 7.44 0.58 5.64
N SER A 44 6.57 -0.43 5.58
CA SER A 44 6.61 -1.55 6.54
C SER A 44 7.85 -2.44 6.43
N GLN A 45 8.66 -2.24 5.39
CA GLN A 45 9.91 -2.97 5.12
C GLN A 45 11.16 -2.17 5.47
N TRP A 46 10.99 -0.90 5.83
CA TRP A 46 12.11 -0.03 6.19
C TRP A 46 12.57 -0.32 7.61
N GLY A 47 13.84 -0.03 7.90
CA GLY A 47 14.35 -0.04 9.26
C GLY A 47 13.72 1.06 10.12
N GLU A 48 13.68 0.87 11.43
CA GLU A 48 13.07 1.85 12.36
C GLU A 48 13.70 3.26 12.20
N SER A 49 15.02 3.34 12.02
CA SER A 49 15.74 4.61 11.79
C SER A 49 15.33 5.31 10.49
N ASP A 50 15.05 4.55 9.43
CA ASP A 50 14.66 5.11 8.13
C ASP A 50 13.22 5.62 8.19
N ILE A 51 12.34 4.89 8.89
CA ILE A 51 10.96 5.31 9.17
C ILE A 51 10.97 6.61 9.99
N ASP A 52 11.75 6.66 11.07
CA ASP A 52 11.85 7.88 11.89
C ASP A 52 12.33 9.07 11.07
N SER A 53 13.40 8.87 10.29
CA SER A 53 13.95 9.91 9.41
C SER A 53 12.93 10.38 8.36
N TYR A 54 12.10 9.46 7.84
CA TYR A 54 11.02 9.79 6.90
C TYR A 54 9.94 10.61 7.57
N LEU A 55 9.53 10.22 8.78
CA LEU A 55 8.54 10.95 9.56
C LEU A 55 9.07 12.31 10.03
N ASP A 56 10.36 12.50 10.24
CA ASP A 56 10.93 13.81 10.56
C ASP A 56 10.82 14.81 9.41
N ARG A 57 11.02 14.35 8.17
CA ARG A 57 11.03 15.22 6.97
C ARG A 57 9.69 15.29 6.22
N THR A 58 8.70 14.49 6.60
CA THR A 58 7.40 14.43 5.92
C THR A 58 6.34 15.27 6.64
N ASP A 59 5.76 16.25 5.94
CA ASP A 59 4.56 16.95 6.38
C ASP A 59 3.33 16.03 6.25
N ARG A 60 2.79 15.59 7.40
CA ARG A 60 1.67 14.66 7.46
C ARG A 60 0.35 15.41 7.58
N LYS A 61 -0.27 15.68 6.44
CA LYS A 61 -1.57 16.34 6.35
C LYS A 61 -2.72 15.38 6.68
N PRO A 62 -3.75 15.81 7.42
CA PRO A 62 -4.95 15.02 7.65
C PRO A 62 -5.90 15.17 6.47
N PHE A 63 -5.81 14.29 5.47
CA PHE A 63 -6.68 14.31 4.29
C PHE A 63 -8.14 13.95 4.63
N THR A 64 -8.33 13.10 5.63
CA THR A 64 -9.62 12.67 6.19
C THR A 64 -9.54 12.60 7.71
N SER A 65 -10.66 12.32 8.37
CA SER A 65 -10.69 12.03 9.81
C SER A 65 -9.95 10.74 10.19
N ASN A 66 -9.68 9.87 9.22
CA ASN A 66 -9.02 8.59 9.45
C ASN A 66 -7.51 8.65 9.20
N THR A 67 -7.00 9.71 8.56
CA THR A 67 -5.59 9.83 8.24
C THR A 67 -4.72 9.76 9.49
N LEU A 68 -3.82 8.77 9.55
CA LEU A 68 -2.84 8.68 10.62
C LEU A 68 -1.78 9.77 10.43
N VAL A 69 -1.68 10.68 11.41
CA VAL A 69 -0.69 11.78 11.39
C VAL A 69 0.29 11.73 12.56
N LYS A 70 -0.01 10.97 13.61
CA LYS A 70 0.89 10.81 14.75
C LYS A 70 1.91 9.72 14.49
N ARG A 71 3.16 9.98 14.88
CA ARG A 71 4.29 9.05 14.70
C ARG A 71 3.97 7.65 15.24
N ASP A 72 3.57 7.56 16.51
CA ASP A 72 3.36 6.27 17.18
C ASP A 72 2.24 5.45 16.54
N GLU A 73 1.18 6.13 16.07
CA GLU A 73 0.05 5.49 15.38
C GLU A 73 0.50 4.92 14.03
N ILE A 74 1.31 5.66 13.27
CA ILE A 74 1.88 5.20 11.99
C ILE A 74 2.82 4.03 12.23
N ILE A 75 3.78 4.13 13.15
CA ILE A 75 4.74 3.07 13.45
C ILE A 75 4.01 1.78 13.86
N LYS A 76 2.98 1.90 14.71
CA LYS A 76 2.15 0.76 15.12
C LYS A 76 1.47 0.09 13.92
N GLU A 77 0.85 0.88 13.03
CA GLU A 77 0.21 0.37 11.81
C GLU A 77 1.22 -0.31 10.88
N LEU A 78 2.41 0.27 10.68
CA LEU A 78 3.47 -0.32 9.85
C LEU A 78 3.95 -1.67 10.41
N LYS A 79 4.11 -1.79 11.73
CA LYS A 79 4.45 -3.07 12.39
C LYS A 79 3.36 -4.11 12.17
N GLN A 80 2.09 -3.72 12.21
CA GLN A 80 0.98 -4.62 11.91
C GLN A 80 0.97 -5.05 10.44
N ASN A 81 1.22 -4.12 9.51
CA ASN A 81 1.31 -4.39 8.07
C ASN A 81 2.38 -5.43 7.74
N SER A 82 3.57 -5.24 8.32
CA SER A 82 4.69 -6.15 8.15
C SER A 82 4.35 -7.56 8.63
N ARG A 83 3.71 -7.68 9.80
CA ARG A 83 3.29 -8.99 10.37
C ARG A 83 2.22 -9.70 9.56
N ARG A 84 1.21 -8.98 9.05
CA ARG A 84 0.11 -9.59 8.27
C ARG A 84 0.47 -9.83 6.80
N GLY A 85 1.50 -9.15 6.31
CA GLY A 85 1.99 -9.26 4.92
C GLY A 85 1.16 -8.47 3.90
N PHE A 86 0.29 -7.58 4.36
CA PHE A 86 -0.45 -6.63 3.52
C PHE A 86 -0.74 -5.35 4.32
N SER A 87 -1.07 -4.25 3.65
CA SER A 87 -1.49 -3.00 4.27
C SER A 87 -2.95 -2.68 3.95
N VAL A 88 -3.52 -1.75 4.70
CA VAL A 88 -4.85 -1.20 4.44
C VAL A 88 -4.78 0.31 4.54
N ASP A 89 -5.19 1.03 3.51
CA ASP A 89 -5.58 2.44 3.62
C ASP A 89 -7.08 2.47 3.88
N ASN A 90 -7.45 2.84 5.11
CA ASN A 90 -8.81 2.77 5.62
C ASN A 90 -9.52 4.13 5.49
N GLU A 91 -9.70 4.57 4.25
CA GLU A 91 -10.25 5.90 3.95
C GLU A 91 -9.35 7.02 4.50
N GLU A 92 -8.03 6.79 4.50
CA GLU A 92 -7.02 7.73 5.01
C GLU A 92 -6.64 8.77 3.96
N MET A 93 -6.63 8.38 2.69
CA MET A 93 -6.37 9.29 1.57
C MET A 93 -7.65 10.00 1.09
N GLU A 94 -8.76 9.26 0.99
CA GLU A 94 -10.03 9.76 0.48
C GLU A 94 -11.21 9.06 1.15
N ASN A 95 -12.21 9.83 1.61
CA ASN A 95 -13.43 9.28 2.21
C ASN A 95 -14.17 8.38 1.21
N GLY A 96 -14.65 7.23 1.67
CA GLY A 96 -15.34 6.27 0.83
C GLY A 96 -14.43 5.42 -0.05
N VAL A 97 -13.10 5.55 0.04
CA VAL A 97 -12.12 4.74 -0.70
C VAL A 97 -11.31 3.90 0.28
N ARG A 98 -11.24 2.58 0.03
CA ARG A 98 -10.36 1.68 0.78
C ARG A 98 -9.40 0.98 -0.18
N CYS A 99 -8.14 0.88 0.23
CA CYS A 99 -7.12 0.19 -0.54
C CYS A 99 -6.48 -0.93 0.30
N VAL A 100 -6.14 -2.05 -0.32
CA VAL A 100 -5.37 -3.14 0.29
C VAL A 100 -4.17 -3.44 -0.60
N ALA A 101 -2.96 -3.47 -0.04
CA ALA A 101 -1.74 -3.60 -0.83
C ALA A 101 -0.77 -4.66 -0.30
N ALA A 102 0.03 -5.23 -1.21
CA ALA A 102 1.12 -6.16 -0.90
C ALA A 102 2.38 -5.85 -1.74
N LEU A 103 3.51 -6.38 -1.28
CA LEU A 103 4.83 -6.12 -1.84
C LEU A 103 5.17 -7.08 -2.98
N ILE A 104 5.91 -6.55 -3.94
CA ILE A 104 6.52 -7.30 -5.04
C ILE A 104 8.03 -7.33 -4.80
N PHE A 105 8.59 -8.54 -4.88
CA PHE A 105 10.00 -8.82 -4.67
C PHE A 105 10.68 -9.16 -5.99
N ASP A 106 11.96 -8.79 -6.12
CA ASP A 106 12.81 -9.19 -7.24
C ASP A 106 13.48 -10.56 -6.98
N HIS A 107 14.27 -11.04 -7.95
CA HIS A 107 15.06 -12.27 -7.85
C HIS A 107 16.04 -12.32 -6.66
N LYS A 108 16.37 -11.20 -6.03
CA LYS A 108 17.24 -11.14 -4.84
C LYS A 108 16.43 -11.11 -3.54
N GLY A 109 15.10 -11.21 -3.62
CA GLY A 109 14.21 -11.04 -2.48
C GLY A 109 14.12 -9.59 -2.00
N LYS A 110 14.56 -8.61 -2.80
CA LYS A 110 14.44 -7.19 -2.46
C LYS A 110 13.09 -6.67 -2.92
N VAL A 111 12.47 -5.85 -2.08
CA VAL A 111 11.25 -5.11 -2.43
C VAL A 111 11.53 -4.14 -3.57
N THR A 112 10.84 -4.29 -4.69
CA THR A 112 11.00 -3.42 -5.87
C THR A 112 9.74 -2.64 -6.24
N ALA A 113 8.57 -3.10 -5.80
CA ALA A 113 7.29 -2.49 -6.12
C ALA A 113 6.21 -2.93 -5.12
N ALA A 114 5.02 -2.37 -5.26
CA ALA A 114 3.81 -2.82 -4.58
C ALA A 114 2.62 -2.84 -5.56
N VAL A 115 1.68 -3.74 -5.31
CA VAL A 115 0.39 -3.81 -6.01
C VAL A 115 -0.74 -3.68 -4.99
N SER A 116 -1.83 -3.03 -5.39
CA SER A 116 -2.99 -2.84 -4.55
C SER A 116 -4.28 -3.08 -5.30
N ILE A 117 -5.31 -3.47 -4.54
CA ILE A 117 -6.70 -3.35 -4.95
C ILE A 117 -7.32 -2.14 -4.25
N SER A 118 -7.94 -1.26 -5.04
CA SER A 118 -8.62 -0.07 -4.55
C SER A 118 -10.08 -0.12 -4.95
N GLY A 119 -10.98 0.22 -4.03
CA GLY A 119 -12.40 0.22 -4.29
C GLY A 119 -13.19 1.01 -3.27
N ALA A 120 -14.47 1.23 -3.57
CA ALA A 120 -15.38 1.89 -2.65
C ALA A 120 -15.41 1.15 -1.30
N ALA A 121 -15.35 1.90 -0.20
CA ALA A 121 -15.34 1.38 1.17
C ALA A 121 -16.56 0.49 1.46
N MET A 122 -17.70 0.78 0.83
CA MET A 122 -18.92 -0.04 0.89
C MET A 122 -18.78 -1.43 0.24
N ARG A 123 -17.77 -1.65 -0.62
CA ARG A 123 -17.48 -2.94 -1.28
C ARG A 123 -16.33 -3.67 -0.62
N ILE A 124 -15.27 -2.95 -0.28
CA ILE A 124 -14.14 -3.46 0.49
C ILE A 124 -14.43 -3.22 1.96
N THR A 125 -15.43 -3.90 2.51
CA THR A 125 -15.85 -3.72 3.91
C THR A 125 -14.82 -4.30 4.88
N PRO A 126 -14.83 -3.90 6.17
CA PRO A 126 -13.88 -4.40 7.17
C PRO A 126 -13.80 -5.93 7.25
N ASN A 127 -14.93 -6.63 7.20
CA ASN A 127 -15.00 -8.10 7.21
C ASN A 127 -14.46 -8.77 5.92
N ARG A 128 -14.16 -8.00 4.86
CA ARG A 128 -13.58 -8.50 3.61
C ARG A 128 -12.10 -8.15 3.45
N ILE A 129 -11.52 -7.38 4.39
CA ILE A 129 -10.11 -6.96 4.32
C ILE A 129 -9.20 -8.17 4.18
N GLU A 130 -9.38 -9.21 5.00
CA GLU A 130 -8.54 -10.40 4.98
C GLU A 130 -8.61 -11.13 3.64
N TYR A 131 -9.82 -11.26 3.07
CA TYR A 131 -10.04 -11.83 1.75
C TYR A 131 -9.28 -11.07 0.66
N PHE A 132 -9.35 -9.74 0.66
CA PHE A 132 -8.63 -8.92 -0.32
C PHE A 132 -7.12 -8.90 -0.05
N GLY A 133 -6.70 -8.97 1.21
CA GLY A 133 -5.32 -9.09 1.63
C GLY A 133 -4.66 -10.33 1.04
N GLU A 134 -5.34 -11.48 1.15
CA GLU A 134 -4.85 -12.73 0.57
C GLU A 134 -4.83 -12.69 -0.96
N LYS A 135 -5.84 -12.09 -1.59
CA LYS A 135 -5.87 -11.93 -3.06
C LYS A 135 -4.74 -11.04 -3.58
N VAL A 136 -4.47 -9.92 -2.91
CA VAL A 136 -3.38 -9.03 -3.33
C VAL A 136 -2.01 -9.66 -3.07
N LYS A 137 -1.83 -10.42 -1.99
CA LYS A 137 -0.61 -11.19 -1.74
C LYS A 137 -0.35 -12.24 -2.82
N GLN A 138 -1.38 -13.00 -3.21
CA GLN A 138 -1.28 -13.97 -4.30
C GLN A 138 -0.87 -13.31 -5.62
N CYS A 139 -1.48 -12.17 -5.94
CA CYS A 139 -1.11 -11.39 -7.13
C CYS A 139 0.34 -10.87 -7.05
N ALA A 140 0.73 -10.30 -5.91
CA ALA A 140 2.08 -9.78 -5.72
C ALA A 140 3.14 -10.88 -5.81
N LEU A 141 2.85 -12.07 -5.27
CA LEU A 141 3.73 -13.23 -5.38
C LEU A 141 3.83 -13.74 -6.82
N ALA A 142 2.74 -13.77 -7.58
CA ALA A 142 2.76 -14.15 -8.98
C ALA A 142 3.67 -13.21 -9.79
N ILE A 143 3.52 -11.89 -9.61
CA ILE A 143 4.40 -10.89 -10.23
C ILE A 143 5.85 -11.10 -9.77
N SER A 144 6.07 -11.33 -8.48
CA SER A 144 7.42 -11.56 -7.94
C SER A 144 8.10 -12.78 -8.58
N ARG A 145 7.35 -13.87 -8.80
CA ARG A 145 7.86 -15.08 -9.49
C ARG A 145 8.23 -14.79 -10.94
N GLU A 146 7.45 -13.98 -11.65
CA GLU A 146 7.82 -13.51 -13.00
C GLU A 146 9.09 -12.66 -12.99
N LEU A 147 9.37 -11.95 -11.88
CA LEU A 147 10.62 -11.22 -11.64
C LEU A 147 11.75 -12.10 -11.09
N GLY A 148 11.57 -13.42 -11.02
CA GLY A 148 12.57 -14.39 -10.59
C GLY A 148 12.65 -14.63 -9.08
N PHE A 149 11.71 -14.12 -8.29
CA PHE A 149 11.67 -14.39 -6.84
C PHE A 149 11.28 -15.84 -6.54
N VAL A 150 12.06 -16.50 -5.70
CA VAL A 150 11.78 -17.82 -5.16
C VAL A 150 11.59 -17.70 -3.66
N PRO A 151 10.38 -17.98 -3.11
CA PRO A 151 10.17 -18.01 -1.67
C PRO A 151 11.08 -19.04 -1.02
N MET A 152 11.70 -18.70 0.11
CA MET A 152 12.37 -19.70 0.94
C MET A 152 11.29 -20.61 1.55
N GLU A 153 11.47 -21.93 1.39
CA GLU A 153 10.62 -22.98 1.99
C GLU A 153 10.73 -23.00 3.52
#